data_AF-A0A968WU75-F1
#
_entry.id   AF-A0A968WU75-F1
#
_cell.length_a   1.000
_cell.length_b   1.000
_cell.length_c   1.000
_cell.angle_alpha   90.00
_cell.angle_beta   90.00
_cell.angle_gamma   90.00
#
_symmetry.space_group_name_H-M   'P 1'
#
loop_
_entity.id
_entity.type
_entity.pdbx_description
1 polymer ?
#
loop_
_entity_poly.entity_id
_entity_poly.type
_entity_poly.pdbx_seq_one_letter_code
_entity_poly.pdbx_strand_id
1 'polypeptide(L)'
;MSSRYSAFALARHALNPDLPWPRVWRAAEPKPSYDVVIVGGGGHGLATAYYLAKNHGIRNVAVLERSYIGSGNVGRNTTIIRSNYMIDGNTQFFEHSLK
;
A
#
# COMPACT_ATOMS: atom_id res chain seq x y z
N MET A 1 3.23 -8.85 -17.01
CA MET A 1 3.89 -9.85 -16.15
C MET A 1 4.59 -9.13 -15.01
N SER A 2 4.21 -9.41 -13.76
CA SER A 2 4.94 -8.92 -12.60
C SER A 2 6.30 -9.62 -12.57
N SER A 3 7.40 -8.87 -12.65
CA SER A 3 8.73 -9.46 -12.46
C SER A 3 8.89 -9.76 -10.97
N ARG A 4 9.27 -11.01 -10.64
CA ARG A 4 9.60 -11.38 -9.27
C ARG A 4 10.85 -10.59 -8.86
N TYR A 5 10.74 -9.85 -7.76
CA TYR A 5 11.90 -9.20 -7.15
C TYR A 5 12.94 -10.27 -6.79
N SER A 6 14.18 -10.07 -7.23
CA SER A 6 15.31 -10.96 -6.98
C SER A 6 16.62 -10.17 -7.04
N ALA A 7 17.68 -10.71 -6.42
CA ALA A 7 19.02 -10.13 -6.49
C ALA A 7 19.50 -9.96 -7.94
N PHE A 8 19.21 -10.93 -8.81
CA PHE A 8 19.53 -10.85 -10.24
C PHE A 8 18.75 -9.74 -10.95
N ALA A 9 17.46 -9.56 -10.65
CA ALA A 9 16.68 -8.46 -11.21
C ALA A 9 17.25 -7.11 -10.77
N LEU A 10 17.61 -6.96 -9.49
CA LEU A 10 18.26 -5.75 -8.98
C LEU A 10 19.59 -5.47 -9.71
N ALA A 11 20.46 -6.47 -9.85
CA ALA A 11 21.73 -6.33 -10.58
C ALA A 11 21.51 -5.94 -12.05
N ARG A 12 20.54 -6.57 -12.73
CA ARG A 12 20.20 -6.26 -14.12
C ARG A 12 19.74 -4.82 -14.31
N HIS A 13 18.89 -4.30 -13.41
CA HIS A 13 18.41 -2.92 -13.46
C HIS A 13 19.50 -1.92 -13.03
N ALA A 14 20.43 -2.31 -12.14
CA ALA A 14 21.59 -1.48 -11.80
C ALA A 14 22.57 -1.33 -12.99
N LEU A 15 22.75 -2.40 -13.77
CA LEU A 15 23.61 -2.39 -14.95
C LEU A 15 22.94 -1.76 -16.18
N ASN A 16 21.60 -1.63 -16.19
CA ASN A 16 20.84 -1.02 -17.28
C ASN A 16 19.86 0.02 -16.70
N PRO A 17 20.31 1.23 -16.38
CA PRO A 17 19.50 2.24 -15.69
C PRO A 17 18.28 2.69 -16.50
N ASP A 18 18.33 2.60 -17.83
CA ASP A 18 17.21 2.94 -18.71
C ASP A 18 16.12 1.86 -18.76
N LEU A 19 16.35 0.69 -18.17
CA LEU A 19 15.38 -0.41 -18.15
C LEU A 19 14.30 -0.14 -17.09
N PRO A 20 13.04 0.14 -17.49
CA PRO A 20 12.00 0.49 -16.53
C PRO A 20 11.59 -0.73 -15.70
N TRP A 21 11.29 -0.51 -14.41
CA TRP A 21 10.66 -1.53 -13.58
C TRP A 21 9.24 -1.81 -14.10
N PRO A 22 8.84 -3.08 -14.21
CA PRO A 22 7.47 -3.41 -14.56
C PRO A 22 6.52 -2.94 -13.46
N ARG A 23 5.33 -2.50 -13.87
CA ARG A 23 4.29 -2.06 -12.94
C ARG A 23 3.90 -3.20 -11.99
N VAL A 24 3.87 -2.89 -10.70
CA VAL A 24 3.62 -3.88 -9.63
C VAL A 24 2.14 -4.26 -9.56
N TRP A 25 1.25 -3.30 -9.81
CA TRP A 25 -0.20 -3.49 -9.81
C TRP A 25 -0.79 -3.43 -11.21
N ARG A 26 -1.93 -4.09 -11.40
CA ARG A 26 -2.70 -4.02 -12.65
C ARG A 26 -3.25 -2.61 -12.86
N ALA A 27 -3.22 -2.13 -14.09
CA ALA A 27 -4.03 -1.00 -14.53
C ALA A 27 -5.42 -1.56 -14.88
N ALA A 28 -6.36 -1.51 -13.95
CA ALA A 28 -7.70 -2.04 -14.15
C ALA A 28 -8.69 -0.89 -14.33
N GLU A 29 -9.56 -1.00 -15.34
CA GLU A 29 -10.76 -0.16 -15.45
C GLU A 29 -11.70 -0.44 -14.26
N PRO A 30 -12.33 0.59 -13.68
CA PRO A 30 -13.33 0.41 -12.63
C PRO A 30 -14.51 -0.44 -13.14
N LYS A 31 -14.92 -1.41 -12.32
CA LYS A 31 -16.18 -2.14 -12.54
C LYS A 31 -17.37 -1.22 -12.23
N PRO A 32 -18.58 -1.56 -12.72
CA PRO A 32 -19.80 -0.83 -12.38
C PRO A 32 -20.12 -0.81 -10.88
N SER A 33 -19.70 -1.83 -10.12
CA SER A 33 -19.96 -1.94 -8.68
C SER A 33 -18.89 -2.75 -7.93
N TYR A 34 -18.79 -2.46 -6.64
CA TYR A 34 -17.90 -3.09 -5.67
C TYR A 34 -18.63 -3.24 -4.34
N ASP A 35 -18.22 -4.20 -3.51
CA ASP A 35 -18.77 -4.36 -2.16
C ASP A 35 -18.29 -3.21 -1.26
N VAL A 36 -17.06 -2.75 -1.47
CA VAL A 36 -16.45 -1.62 -0.79
C VAL A 36 -15.67 -0.76 -1.78
N VAL A 37 -15.86 0.56 -1.70
CA VAL A 37 -15.03 1.55 -2.39
C VAL A 37 -14.28 2.37 -1.35
N ILE A 38 -12.95 2.40 -1.48
CA ILE A 38 -12.05 3.18 -0.64
C ILE A 38 -11.55 4.37 -1.48
N VAL A 39 -11.74 5.59 -0.97
CA VAL A 39 -11.25 6.80 -1.60
C VAL A 39 -9.94 7.21 -0.94
N GLY A 40 -8.84 7.12 -1.68
CA GLY A 40 -7.47 7.42 -1.25
C GLY A 40 -6.55 6.20 -1.34
N GLY A 41 -5.59 6.24 -2.25
CA GLY A 41 -4.52 5.24 -2.45
C GLY A 41 -3.27 5.52 -1.62
N GLY A 42 -3.45 6.04 -0.41
CA GLY A 42 -2.39 6.21 0.59
C GLY A 42 -2.18 4.94 1.44
N GLY A 43 -1.26 5.01 2.40
CA GLY A 43 -0.92 3.87 3.27
C GLY A 43 -2.13 3.28 3.99
N HIS A 44 -2.98 4.12 4.59
CA HIS A 44 -4.18 3.66 5.28
C HIS A 44 -5.24 3.05 4.33
N GLY A 45 -5.45 3.63 3.15
CA GLY A 45 -6.44 3.09 2.20
C GLY A 45 -6.03 1.72 1.67
N LEU A 46 -4.74 1.55 1.35
CA LEU A 46 -4.18 0.26 0.93
C LEU A 46 -4.20 -0.78 2.07
N ALA A 47 -3.82 -0.38 3.29
CA ALA A 47 -3.88 -1.25 4.46
C ALA A 47 -5.32 -1.70 4.76
N THR A 48 -6.29 -0.79 4.62
CA THR A 48 -7.72 -1.10 4.80
C THR A 48 -8.18 -2.13 3.78
N ALA A 49 -7.90 -1.96 2.49
CA ALA A 49 -8.21 -2.96 1.47
C ALA A 49 -7.58 -4.33 1.78
N TYR A 50 -6.31 -4.33 2.23
CA TYR A 50 -5.62 -5.55 2.61
C TYR A 50 -6.31 -6.28 3.78
N TYR A 51 -6.64 -5.57 4.86
CA TYR A 51 -7.25 -6.18 6.03
C TYR A 51 -8.72 -6.57 5.81
N LEU A 52 -9.47 -5.85 4.96
CA LEU A 52 -10.78 -6.30 4.48
C LEU A 52 -10.68 -7.67 3.80
N ALA A 53 -9.71 -7.86 2.92
CA ALA A 53 -9.53 -9.12 2.22
C ALA A 53 -8.99 -10.23 3.14
N LYS A 54 -8.01 -9.92 4.00
CA LYS A 54 -7.31 -10.88 4.85
C LYS A 54 -8.15 -11.35 6.04
N ASN A 55 -8.76 -10.41 6.76
CA ASN A 55 -9.42 -10.69 8.03
C ASN A 55 -10.93 -10.93 7.88
N HIS A 56 -11.54 -10.34 6.84
CA HIS A 56 -12.99 -10.36 6.66
C HIS A 56 -13.43 -11.07 5.36
N GLY A 57 -12.50 -11.52 4.51
CA GLY A 57 -12.83 -12.19 3.25
C GLY A 57 -13.45 -11.28 2.18
N ILE A 58 -13.54 -9.97 2.42
CA ILE A 58 -14.12 -8.99 1.49
C ILE A 58 -13.07 -8.67 0.43
N ARG A 59 -13.22 -9.24 -0.76
CA ARG A 59 -12.22 -9.18 -1.85
C ARG A 59 -12.64 -8.34 -3.05
N ASN A 60 -13.93 -8.02 -3.19
CA ASN A 60 -14.43 -7.16 -4.25
C ASN A 60 -14.35 -5.68 -3.81
N VAL A 61 -13.11 -5.19 -3.69
CA VAL A 61 -12.78 -3.85 -3.19
C VAL A 61 -12.16 -3.00 -4.31
N ALA A 62 -12.59 -1.74 -4.42
CA ALA A 62 -11.90 -0.73 -5.21
C ALA A 62 -11.16 0.25 -4.31
N VAL A 63 -9.92 0.59 -4.67
CA VAL A 63 -9.19 1.72 -4.10
C VAL A 63 -9.02 2.76 -5.19
N LEU A 64 -9.62 3.93 -5.00
CA LEU A 64 -9.61 5.02 -5.97
C LEU A 64 -8.63 6.10 -5.50
N GLU A 65 -7.64 6.41 -6.32
CA GLU A 65 -6.65 7.46 -6.06
C GLU A 65 -6.73 8.51 -7.16
N ARG A 66 -6.73 9.79 -6.77
CA ARG A 66 -6.80 10.91 -7.70
C ARG A 66 -5.52 11.05 -8.52
N SER A 67 -4.36 10.75 -7.91
CA SER A 67 -3.05 10.87 -8.54
C SER A 67 -2.38 9.49 -8.69
N TYR A 68 -1.08 9.39 -8.46
CA TYR A 68 -0.39 8.11 -8.32
C TYR A 68 -0.48 7.57 -6.89
N ILE A 69 -0.44 6.25 -6.78
CA ILE A 69 -0.46 5.55 -5.49
C ILE A 69 0.70 6.05 -4.62
N GLY A 70 0.39 6.42 -3.39
CA GLY A 70 1.38 6.89 -2.43
C GLY A 70 1.83 8.35 -2.60
N SER A 71 1.24 9.12 -3.53
CA SER A 71 1.58 10.52 -3.78
C SER A 71 1.41 11.49 -2.59
N GLY A 72 0.57 11.11 -1.61
CA GLY A 72 0.32 11.89 -0.40
C GLY A 72 1.33 11.65 0.73
N ASN A 73 0.90 11.85 1.98
CA ASN A 73 1.77 11.80 3.17
C ASN A 73 2.49 10.45 3.37
N VAL A 74 1.96 9.35 2.83
CA VAL A 74 2.63 8.04 2.89
C VAL A 74 3.97 8.03 2.13
N GLY A 75 4.12 8.83 1.08
CA GLY A 75 5.38 9.00 0.35
C GLY A 75 6.26 10.15 0.85
N ARG A 76 5.85 10.86 1.91
CA ARG A 76 6.47 12.12 2.37
C ARG A 76 6.73 12.20 3.87
N ASN A 77 6.53 11.11 4.60
CA ASN A 77 6.81 11.06 6.04
C ASN A 77 8.30 10.80 6.31
N THR A 78 8.73 11.06 7.54
CA THR A 78 10.12 10.84 8.00
C THR A 78 10.35 9.44 8.55
N THR A 79 9.48 8.49 8.21
CA THR A 79 9.61 7.03 8.44
C THR A 79 9.75 6.55 9.89
N ILE A 80 9.57 7.43 10.89
CA ILE A 80 9.59 7.04 12.30
C ILE A 80 8.37 6.16 12.63
N ILE A 81 8.64 5.01 13.23
CA ILE A 81 7.65 4.04 13.70
C ILE A 81 7.88 3.82 15.21
N ARG A 82 6.87 4.10 16.04
CA ARG A 82 6.93 4.01 17.52
C ARG A 82 5.54 3.95 18.15
N SER A 83 5.45 3.48 19.39
CA SER A 83 4.19 3.40 20.18
C SER A 83 4.27 4.08 21.55
N ASN A 84 5.37 4.76 21.87
CA ASN A 84 5.62 5.40 23.17
C ASN A 84 4.86 6.72 23.35
N TYR A 85 3.53 6.66 23.38
CA TYR A 85 2.64 7.79 23.64
C TYR A 85 2.27 7.84 25.14
N MET A 86 1.87 9.02 25.63
CA MET A 86 1.50 9.24 27.04
C MET A 86 -0.02 9.25 27.28
N ILE A 87 -0.81 9.26 26.22
CA ILE A 87 -2.28 9.29 26.32
C ILE A 87 -2.79 7.86 26.37
N ASP A 88 -3.52 7.53 27.42
CA ASP A 88 -4.22 6.25 27.54
C ASP A 88 -5.19 6.06 26.36
N GLY A 89 -5.15 4.88 25.74
CA GLY A 89 -5.83 4.55 24.48
C GLY A 89 -4.89 4.67 23.27
N ASN A 90 -4.10 5.74 23.17
CA ASN A 90 -3.17 5.91 22.05
C ASN A 90 -2.05 4.87 22.11
N THR A 91 -1.49 4.64 23.30
CA THR A 91 -0.43 3.66 23.48
C THR A 91 -0.87 2.28 23.02
N GLN A 92 -2.05 1.81 23.44
CA GLN A 92 -2.56 0.50 23.00
C GLN A 92 -2.79 0.46 21.48
N PHE A 93 -3.32 1.54 20.90
CA PHE A 93 -3.56 1.64 19.45
C PHE A 93 -2.27 1.54 18.64
N PHE A 94 -1.26 2.36 18.96
CA PHE A 94 0.02 2.34 18.25
C PHE A 94 0.84 1.06 18.54
N GLU A 95 0.73 0.48 19.74
CA GLU A 95 1.35 -0.79 20.08
C GLU A 95 0.74 -1.95 19.28
N HIS A 96 -0.58 -1.94 19.05
CA HIS A 96 -1.20 -2.90 18.14
C HIS A 96 -0.65 -2.76 16.71
N SER A 97 -0.42 -1.52 16.26
CA SER A 97 0.12 -1.25 14.92
C SER A 97 1.60 -1.64 14.74
N LEU A 98 2.35 -1.90 15.81
CA LEU A 98 3.74 -2.36 15.76
C LEU A 98 3.91 -3.87 15.55
N LYS A 99 2.84 -4.63 15.76
CA LYS A 99 2.84 -6.10 15.68
C LYS A 99 2.60 -6.58 14.25
#